data_AF-A0A6G6WKE3-F1
#
_entry.id   AF-A0A6G6WKE3-F1
#
_cell.length_a   1.000
_cell.length_b   1.000
_cell.length_c   1.000
_cell.angle_alpha   90.00
_cell.angle_beta   90.00
_cell.angle_gamma   90.00
#
_symmetry.space_group_name_H-M   'P 1'
#
loop_
_entity.id
_entity.type
_entity.pdbx_description
1 polymer ?
#
loop_
_entity_poly.entity_id
_entity_poly.type
_entity_poly.pdbx_seq_one_letter_code
_entity_poly.pdbx_strand_id
1 'polypeptide(L)' 'MRLVIGVVLVVWLVIGAAAAAQRGYFDNDRTVDCRSGATTAVTVVAGPLNYVGVDPKISCKAPRPS' A
#
# COMPACT_ATOMS: atom_id res chain seq x y z
N MET A 1 -24.79 7.62 -8.32
CA MET A 1 -23.34 7.81 -8.57
C MET A 1 -22.53 8.02 -7.29
N ARG A 2 -22.84 9.02 -6.44
CA ARG A 2 -22.06 9.35 -5.23
C ARG A 2 -21.89 8.17 -4.24
N LEU A 3 -22.95 7.41 -3.98
CA LEU A 3 -22.91 6.26 -3.07
C LEU A 3 -22.03 5.13 -3.59
N VAL A 4 -22.11 4.81 -4.88
CA VAL A 4 -21.32 3.73 -5.50
C VAL A 4 -19.82 4.03 -5.40
N ILE A 5 -19.43 5.27 -5.72
CA ILE A 5 -18.03 5.71 -5.60
C ILE A 5 -17.56 5.59 -4.14
N GLY A 6 -18.38 6.03 -3.18
CA GLY A 6 -18.07 5.90 -1.76
C GLY A 6 -17.86 4.45 -1.32
N VAL A 7 -18.76 3.54 -1.71
CA VAL A 7 -18.63 2.11 -1.39
C VAL A 7 -17.36 1.51 -2.00
N VAL A 8 -17.08 1.82 -3.26
CA VAL A 8 -15.86 1.34 -3.94
C VAL A 8 -14.61 1.84 -3.22
N LEU A 9 -14.56 3.11 -2.81
CA LEU A 9 -13.43 3.67 -2.04
C LEU A 9 -13.27 3.01 -0.68
N VAL A 10 -14.36 2.73 0.03
CA VAL A 10 -14.29 2.04 1.33
C VAL A 10 -13.74 0.62 1.16
N VAL A 11 -14.27 -0.14 0.21
CA VAL A 11 -13.77 -1.51 -0.08
C VAL A 11 -12.30 -1.46 -0.48
N TRP A 12 -11.91 -0.48 -1.30
CA TRP A 12 -10.53 -0.26 -1.70
C TRP A 12 -9.61 -0.05 -0.49
N LEU A 13 -9.95 0.85 0.42
CA LEU A 13 -9.15 1.11 1.62
C LEU A 13 -9.09 -0.09 2.57
N VAL A 14 -10.17 -0.88 2.68
CA VAL A 14 -10.17 -2.13 3.47
C VAL A 14 -9.18 -3.14 2.90
N ILE A 15 -9.16 -3.34 1.58
CA ILE A 15 -8.18 -4.22 0.92
C ILE A 15 -6.75 -3.72 1.18
N GLY A 16 -6.54 -2.41 1.12
CA GLY A 16 -5.25 -1.80 1.40
C GLY A 16 -4.79 -1.98 2.84
N ALA A 17 -5.69 -1.81 3.81
CA ALA A 17 -5.43 -2.09 5.21
C ALA A 17 -5.08 -3.57 5.42
N ALA A 18 -5.83 -4.49 4.80
CA ALA A 18 -5.49 -5.91 4.84
C ALA A 18 -4.09 -6.19 4.25
N ALA A 19 -3.71 -5.53 3.15
CA ALA A 19 -2.39 -5.67 2.55
C ALA A 19 -1.26 -5.15 3.46
N ALA A 20 -1.49 -4.06 4.19
CA ALA A 20 -0.56 -3.55 5.19
C ALA A 20 -0.44 -4.50 6.40
N ALA A 21 -1.56 -5.08 6.85
CA ALA A 21 -1.59 -6.05 7.93
C ALA A 21 -0.82 -7.33 7.56
N GLN A 22 -0.99 -7.85 6.34
CA GLN A 22 -0.25 -9.01 5.85
C GLN A 22 1.27 -8.78 5.79
N ARG A 23 1.74 -7.54 5.72
CA ARG A 23 3.16 -7.16 5.79
C ARG A 23 3.66 -6.88 7.22
N GLY A 24 2.82 -7.09 8.24
CA GLY A 24 3.14 -6.82 9.64
C GLY A 24 3.34 -5.34 9.94
N TYR A 25 2.67 -4.43 9.21
CA TYR A 25 2.87 -2.99 9.38
C TYR A 25 2.15 -2.42 10.62
N PHE A 26 1.28 -3.21 11.24
CA PHE A 26 0.55 -2.86 12.46
C PHE A 26 1.06 -3.58 13.72
N ASP A 27 2.20 -4.26 13.66
CA ASP A 27 2.79 -4.91 14.83
C ASP A 27 3.26 -3.88 15.87
N ASN A 28 3.07 -4.21 17.15
CA ASN A 28 3.37 -3.31 18.27
C ASN A 28 4.88 -3.10 18.50
N ASP A 29 5.72 -3.99 17.96
CA ASP A 29 7.18 -3.95 18.13
C ASP A 29 7.88 -2.98 17.16
N ARG A 30 7.12 -2.29 16.29
CA ARG A 30 7.68 -1.30 15.35
C ARG A 30 7.71 0.10 15.92
N THR A 31 8.84 0.79 15.73
CA THR A 31 8.93 2.23 15.97
C THR A 31 8.04 3.00 15.00
N VAL A 32 7.15 3.83 15.54
CA VAL A 32 6.28 4.70 14.73
C VAL A 32 7.04 5.97 14.41
N ASP A 33 7.61 6.02 13.21
CA ASP A 33 8.31 7.17 12.66
C ASP A 33 7.74 7.56 11.28
N CYS A 34 8.22 8.67 10.72
CA CYS A 34 7.78 9.18 9.42
C CYS A 34 7.92 8.14 8.30
N ARG A 35 8.98 7.32 8.34
CA ARG A 35 9.23 6.31 7.31
C ARG A 35 8.24 5.15 7.43
N SER A 36 8.04 4.62 8.64
CA SER A 36 7.07 3.54 8.89
C SER A 36 5.65 4.01 8.61
N GLY A 37 5.28 5.20 9.07
CA GLY A 37 3.98 5.82 8.83
C GLY A 37 3.72 6.05 7.33
N ALA A 38 4.67 6.67 6.61
CA ALA A 38 4.54 6.91 5.18
C ALA A 38 4.43 5.60 4.38
N THR A 39 5.25 4.60 4.72
CA THR A 39 5.22 3.29 4.05
C THR A 39 3.87 2.60 4.26
N THR A 40 3.34 2.65 5.49
CA THR A 40 2.04 2.07 5.82
C THR A 40 0.91 2.79 5.08
N ALA A 41 0.89 4.13 5.11
CA ALA A 41 -0.11 4.93 4.41
C ALA A 41 -0.13 4.69 2.90
N VAL A 42 1.05 4.69 2.26
CA VAL A 42 1.17 4.37 0.82
C VAL A 42 0.68 2.95 0.55
N THR A 43 0.96 1.99 1.43
CA THR A 43 0.50 0.61 1.27
C THR A 43 -1.02 0.50 1.40
N VAL A 44 -1.67 1.29 2.25
CA VAL A 44 -3.14 1.31 2.33
C VAL A 44 -3.77 1.89 1.06
N VAL A 45 -3.18 2.94 0.48
CA VAL A 45 -3.75 3.60 -0.71
C VAL A 45 -3.46 2.81 -1.99
N ALA A 46 -2.22 2.34 -2.16
CA ALA A 46 -1.75 1.68 -3.38
C ALA A 46 -1.74 0.15 -3.28
N GLY A 47 -1.85 -0.43 -2.08
CA GLY A 47 -1.86 -1.88 -1.86
C GLY A 47 -2.90 -2.66 -2.68
N PRO A 48 -4.15 -2.16 -2.85
CA PRO A 48 -5.16 -2.84 -3.66
C PRO A 48 -4.77 -3.01 -5.13
N LEU A 49 -3.86 -2.17 -5.65
CA LEU A 49 -3.34 -2.30 -7.01
C LEU A 49 -2.69 -3.67 -7.25
N ASN A 50 -2.07 -4.26 -6.23
CA ASN A 50 -1.48 -5.60 -6.34
C ASN A 50 -2.50 -6.71 -6.62
N TYR A 51 -3.79 -6.47 -6.35
CA TYR A 51 -4.85 -7.46 -6.51
C TYR A 51 -5.67 -7.29 -7.80
N VAL A 52 -5.47 -6.18 -8.52
CA VAL A 52 -6.15 -5.89 -9.80
C VAL A 52 -5.25 -6.10 -11.01
N GLY A 53 -4.07 -6.70 -10.82
CA GLY A 53 -3.22 -7.16 -11.92
C GLY A 53 -2.57 -6.05 -12.75
N VAL A 54 -2.35 -4.87 -12.17
CA VAL A 54 -1.57 -3.82 -12.84
C VAL A 54 -0.10 -4.23 -13.01
N ASP A 55 0.49 -3.92 -14.17
CA ASP A 55 1.90 -4.13 -14.50
C ASP A 55 2.64 -2.78 -14.49
N PRO A 56 3.12 -2.30 -13.33
CA PRO A 56 3.85 -1.05 -13.26
C PRO A 56 5.27 -1.22 -13.83
N LYS A 57 5.56 -0.53 -14.94
CA LYS A 57 6.92 -0.41 -15.48
C LYS A 57 7.66 0.72 -14.76
N ILE A 58 8.72 0.38 -14.04
CA ILE A 58 9.64 1.33 -13.39
C ILE A 58 11.02 1.23 -14.01
N SER A 59 11.57 2.36 -14.45
CA SER A 59 12.95 2.46 -14.93
C SER A 59 13.85 2.81 -13.74
N CYS A 60 14.39 1.80 -13.07
CA CYS A 60 15.35 1.98 -11.99
C CYS A 60 16.77 1.82 -12.52
N LYS A 61 17.61 2.83 -12.29
CA LYS A 61 19.05 2.73 -12.56
C LYS A 61 19.73 2.24 -11.28
N ALA A 62 19.85 0.93 -11.15
CA ALA A 62 20.57 0.34 -10.02
C ALA A 62 22.07 0.67 -10.13
N PRO A 63 22.77 0.91 -8.99
CA PRO A 63 24.22 0.97 -8.99
C PRO A 63 24.79 -0.34 -9.55
N ARG A 64 25.78 -0.26 -10.44
CA ARG A 64 26.49 -1.46 -10.89
C ARG A 64 27.37 -1.96 -9.74
N PRO A 65 27.30 -3.25 -9.35
CA PRO A 65 28.28 -3.79 -8.42
C PRO A 65 29.67 -3.69 -9.04
N SER A 66 30.64 -3.29 -8.22
CA SER A 66 32.08 -3.25 -8.53
C SER A 66 32.69 -4.65 -8.57
#